data_AF-A0A8H5WEY9-F1
#
_entry.id   AF-A0A8H5WEY9-F1
#
_cell.length_a   1.000
_cell.length_b   1.000
_cell.length_c   1.000
_cell.angle_alpha   90.00
_cell.angle_beta   90.00
_cell.angle_gamma   90.00
#
_symmetry.space_group_name_H-M   'P 1'
#
loop_
_entity.id
_entity.type
_entity.pdbx_description
1 polymer ?
#
loop_
_entity_poly.entity_id
_entity_poly.type
_entity_poly.pdbx_seq_one_letter_code
_entity_poly.pdbx_strand_id
1 'polypeptide(L)'
;MSIVRINFLRKFYKEAIDNIKYKSSAFWQNILQEAFHKRGIYSVTAESSPDESLRRVDVVVKRYDENNHTLSALLWIECKRPSGSVQEVEDQALDAARRCIRKDNLMWIWAMTTIGVSFRMWFVDAGGYQLEPMHGTAVRADKRQYIDADSPASSVFPDAIQRIKDGFPLRQAPVVPSQSLDMLASNDARWGASDSYTADTSTQDQAQDDYGMAEAGHSSHGGNEGESHYIEVRVEKRPHTFSPDEYVFRDVNGKRRTTKKEDWEAITHMGDKVWVYRGRKTTYLSRTRIG
;
A
#
# COMPACT_ATOMS: atom_id res chain seq x y z
N MET A 1 14.12 -18.96 24.61
CA MET A 1 15.34 -19.47 23.94
C MET A 1 15.75 -18.51 22.83
N SER A 2 17.05 -18.32 22.60
CA SER A 2 17.61 -17.51 21.50
C SER A 2 17.19 -18.01 20.11
N ILE A 3 17.12 -17.12 19.11
CA ILE A 3 16.95 -17.49 17.70
C ILE A 3 18.28 -17.78 16.98
N VAL A 4 19.42 -17.42 17.58
CA VAL A 4 20.75 -17.74 17.07
C VAL A 4 21.15 -19.16 17.49
N ARG A 5 20.47 -20.17 16.94
CA ARG A 5 20.54 -21.56 17.46
C ARG A 5 21.67 -22.42 16.89
N ILE A 6 22.13 -22.12 15.68
CA ILE A 6 23.15 -22.93 14.99
C ILE A 6 24.47 -22.17 14.87
N ASN A 7 25.58 -22.91 14.81
CA ASN A 7 26.93 -22.34 14.72
C ASN A 7 27.12 -21.41 13.52
N PHE A 8 26.44 -21.70 12.41
CA PHE A 8 26.42 -20.85 11.23
C PHE A 8 25.84 -19.46 11.52
N LEU A 9 24.62 -19.39 12.08
CA LEU A 9 23.99 -18.13 12.48
C LEU A 9 24.79 -17.42 13.60
N ARG A 10 25.40 -18.20 14.49
CA ARG A 10 26.29 -17.68 15.56
C ARG A 10 27.49 -16.93 14.99
N LYS A 11 28.06 -17.41 13.88
CA LYS A 11 29.17 -16.74 13.19
C LYS A 11 28.73 -15.40 12.61
N PHE A 12 27.60 -15.36 11.91
CA PHE A 12 27.02 -14.11 11.39
C PHE A 12 26.67 -13.12 12.51
N TYR A 13 26.10 -13.60 13.62
CA TYR A 13 25.80 -12.74 14.77
C TYR A 13 27.06 -12.03 15.29
N LYS A 14 28.15 -12.79 15.50
CA LYS A 14 29.43 -12.23 15.96
C LYS A 14 29.99 -11.18 15.01
N GLU A 15 29.83 -11.38 13.70
CA GLU A 15 30.27 -10.41 12.69
C GLU A 15 29.36 -9.17 12.64
N ALA A 16 28.06 -9.35 12.84
CA ALA A 16 27.06 -8.28 12.76
C ALA A 16 27.01 -7.37 14.00
N ILE A 17 27.63 -7.77 15.11
CA ILE A 17 27.83 -6.91 16.29
C ILE A 17 28.75 -5.72 15.96
N ASP A 18 29.68 -5.89 15.02
CA ASP A 18 30.48 -4.78 14.51
C ASP A 18 29.54 -3.71 13.91
N ASN A 19 29.88 -2.42 14.05
CA ASN A 19 29.03 -1.33 13.60
C ASN A 19 29.01 -1.11 12.06
N ILE A 20 28.81 -2.19 11.31
CA ILE A 20 28.93 -2.27 9.85
C ILE A 20 27.60 -2.76 9.26
N LYS A 21 26.96 -1.92 8.43
CA LYS A 21 25.60 -2.17 7.90
C LYS A 21 25.50 -3.51 7.14
N TYR A 22 26.43 -3.80 6.23
CA TYR A 22 26.30 -4.99 5.38
C TYR A 22 26.38 -6.30 6.17
N LYS A 23 27.14 -6.33 7.28
CA LYS A 23 27.22 -7.50 8.16
C LYS A 23 25.91 -7.74 8.90
N SER A 24 25.26 -6.68 9.38
CA SER A 24 23.93 -6.78 9.99
C SER A 24 22.87 -7.25 8.98
N SER A 25 22.90 -6.72 7.76
CA SER A 25 21.99 -7.16 6.69
C SER A 25 22.18 -8.64 6.34
N ALA A 26 23.43 -9.08 6.17
CA ALA A 26 23.76 -10.48 5.90
C ALA A 26 23.30 -11.42 7.04
N PHE A 27 23.48 -11.02 8.29
CA PHE A 27 22.97 -11.78 9.44
C PHE A 27 21.46 -11.99 9.36
N TRP A 28 20.69 -10.92 9.17
CA TRP A 28 19.24 -11.02 9.08
C TRP A 28 18.75 -11.78 7.86
N GLN A 29 19.42 -11.64 6.71
CA GLN A 29 19.11 -12.43 5.52
C GLN A 29 19.24 -13.93 5.79
N ASN A 30 20.30 -14.37 6.48
CA ASN A 30 20.50 -15.78 6.82
C ASN A 30 19.49 -16.27 7.87
N ILE A 31 19.15 -15.46 8.88
CA ILE A 31 18.08 -15.77 9.85
C ILE A 31 16.76 -16.00 9.12
N LEU A 32 16.42 -15.12 8.15
CA LEU A 32 15.18 -15.21 7.39
C LEU A 32 15.16 -16.39 6.43
N GLN A 33 16.29 -16.72 5.79
CA GLN A 33 16.41 -17.91 4.95
C GLN A 33 16.14 -19.19 5.76
N GLU A 34 16.67 -19.27 6.97
CA GLU A 34 16.38 -20.38 7.89
C GLU A 34 14.91 -20.35 8.34
N ALA A 35 14.37 -19.19 8.68
CA ALA A 35 12.99 -19.05 9.15
C ALA A 35 11.97 -19.38 8.06
N PHE A 36 12.26 -19.08 6.80
CA PHE A 36 11.41 -19.32 5.63
C PHE A 36 11.93 -20.48 4.76
N HIS A 37 12.57 -21.49 5.36
CA HIS A 37 12.97 -22.68 4.63
C HIS A 37 11.73 -23.50 4.23
N LYS A 38 11.28 -23.38 2.98
CA LYS A 38 10.38 -24.34 2.35
C LYS A 38 10.60 -24.32 0.85
N ARG A 39 11.10 -25.42 0.31
CA ARG A 39 11.46 -25.55 -1.10
C ARG A 39 10.26 -25.20 -1.98
N GLY A 40 10.47 -24.28 -2.92
CA GLY A 40 9.47 -23.87 -3.90
C GLY A 40 8.36 -22.96 -3.37
N ILE A 41 8.36 -22.57 -2.09
CA ILE A 41 7.28 -21.71 -1.54
C ILE A 41 7.78 -20.32 -1.19
N TYR A 42 8.91 -20.20 -0.51
CA TYR A 42 9.42 -18.89 -0.09
C TYR A 42 10.74 -18.57 -0.77
N SER A 43 10.93 -17.28 -1.02
CA SER A 43 12.19 -16.72 -1.49
C SER A 43 12.56 -15.54 -0.61
N VAL A 44 13.85 -15.46 -0.23
CA VAL A 44 14.42 -14.35 0.54
C VAL A 44 15.47 -13.69 -0.34
N THR A 45 15.20 -12.46 -0.77
CA THR A 45 16.05 -11.72 -1.71
C THR A 45 16.47 -10.38 -1.13
N ALA A 46 17.73 -10.00 -1.35
CA ALA A 46 18.23 -8.67 -1.04
C ALA A 46 17.86 -7.66 -2.14
N GLU A 47 17.97 -6.36 -1.83
CA GLU A 47 17.94 -5.26 -2.81
C GLU A 47 16.72 -5.32 -3.75
N SER A 48 15.52 -5.26 -3.17
CA SER A 48 14.27 -5.37 -3.93
C SER A 48 13.49 -4.05 -3.97
N SER A 49 12.92 -3.72 -5.13
CA SER A 49 12.10 -2.52 -5.29
C SER A 49 10.66 -2.76 -4.80
N PRO A 50 10.11 -1.89 -3.93
CA PRO A 50 8.72 -2.00 -3.50
C PRO A 50 7.73 -1.59 -4.59
N ASP A 51 8.17 -0.78 -5.56
CA ASP A 51 7.28 -0.15 -6.55
C ASP A 51 7.87 -0.08 -7.96
N GLU A 52 8.90 -0.87 -8.27
CA GLU A 52 9.70 -0.77 -9.51
C GLU A 52 10.46 0.55 -9.70
N SER A 53 10.41 1.50 -8.74
CA SER A 53 11.28 2.67 -8.75
C SER A 53 12.74 2.30 -8.46
N LEU A 54 13.67 3.27 -8.48
CA LEU A 54 15.06 3.08 -8.06
C LEU A 54 15.22 2.81 -6.55
N ARG A 55 14.17 3.01 -5.74
CA ARG A 55 14.21 2.68 -4.32
C ARG A 55 14.36 1.17 -4.14
N ARG A 56 15.18 0.76 -3.18
CA ARG A 56 15.38 -0.64 -2.77
C ARG A 56 15.18 -0.74 -1.28
N VAL A 57 14.64 -1.86 -0.83
CA VAL A 57 14.77 -2.30 0.56
C VAL A 57 15.95 -3.23 0.68
N ASP A 58 16.44 -3.37 1.91
CA ASP A 58 17.56 -4.26 2.19
C ASP A 58 17.19 -5.74 1.95
N VAL A 59 16.05 -6.23 2.45
CA VAL A 59 15.61 -7.63 2.25
C VAL A 59 14.09 -7.71 2.06
N VAL A 60 13.63 -8.66 1.24
CA VAL A 60 12.21 -9.01 1.10
C VAL A 60 12.03 -10.53 1.16
N VAL A 61 10.95 -10.97 1.81
CA VAL A 61 10.44 -12.34 1.71
C VAL A 61 9.25 -12.34 0.77
N LYS A 62 9.30 -13.21 -0.24
CA LYS A 62 8.20 -13.43 -1.19
C LYS A 62 7.67 -14.85 -1.03
N ARG A 63 6.37 -15.01 -1.24
CA ARG A 63 5.69 -16.30 -1.32
C ARG A 63 5.28 -16.57 -2.76
N TYR A 64 5.60 -17.77 -3.25
CA TYR A 64 5.12 -18.28 -4.52
C TYR A 64 3.75 -18.92 -4.33
N ASP A 65 2.82 -18.54 -5.20
CA ASP A 65 1.50 -19.15 -5.32
C ASP A 65 1.46 -19.99 -6.61
N GLU A 66 1.45 -21.31 -6.45
CA GLU A 66 1.50 -22.27 -7.54
C GLU A 66 0.24 -22.22 -8.41
N ASN A 67 -0.93 -21.97 -7.81
CA ASN A 67 -2.21 -21.97 -8.54
C ASN A 67 -2.30 -20.83 -9.55
N ASN A 68 -1.69 -19.69 -9.22
CA ASN A 68 -1.73 -18.47 -10.04
C ASN A 68 -0.38 -18.17 -10.70
N HIS A 69 0.65 -18.98 -10.45
CA HIS A 69 2.03 -18.75 -10.87
C HIS A 69 2.55 -17.34 -10.55
N THR A 70 2.30 -16.86 -9.31
CA THR A 70 2.71 -15.50 -8.89
C THR A 70 3.65 -15.49 -7.69
N LEU A 71 4.53 -14.48 -7.64
CA LEU A 71 5.33 -14.16 -6.45
C LEU A 71 4.75 -12.92 -5.77
N SER A 72 4.25 -13.07 -4.55
CA SER A 72 3.71 -11.96 -3.76
C SER A 72 4.64 -11.62 -2.61
N ALA A 73 4.84 -10.32 -2.37
CA ALA A 73 5.60 -9.86 -1.21
C ALA A 73 4.85 -10.22 0.09
N LEU A 74 5.59 -10.79 1.04
CA LEU A 74 5.05 -11.23 2.32
C LEU A 74 5.57 -10.36 3.47
N LEU A 75 6.88 -10.13 3.51
CA LEU A 75 7.56 -9.38 4.56
C LEU A 75 8.63 -8.46 3.94
N TRP A 76 8.56 -7.17 4.26
CA TRP A 76 9.58 -6.18 3.91
C TRP A 76 10.51 -5.92 5.08
N ILE A 77 11.82 -5.86 4.84
CA ILE A 77 12.81 -5.67 5.90
C ILE A 77 13.74 -4.51 5.55
N GLU A 78 13.84 -3.57 6.48
CA GLU A 78 14.81 -2.47 6.44
C GLU A 78 15.84 -2.66 7.57
N CYS A 79 17.11 -2.53 7.21
CA CYS A 79 18.23 -2.76 8.11
C CYS A 79 19.04 -1.48 8.32
N LYS A 80 19.42 -1.21 9.56
CA LYS A 80 20.46 -0.22 9.87
C LYS A 80 21.57 -0.86 10.68
N ARG A 81 22.75 -0.26 10.56
CA ARG A 81 23.89 -0.54 11.44
C ARG A 81 23.53 -0.26 12.91
N PRO A 82 24.24 -0.85 13.90
CA PRO A 82 24.00 -0.66 15.34
C PRO A 82 23.86 0.81 15.80
N SER A 83 24.61 1.74 15.20
CA SER A 83 24.55 3.18 15.49
C SER A 83 23.58 3.96 14.60
N GLY A 84 22.74 3.29 13.82
CA GLY A 84 21.76 3.92 12.94
C GLY A 84 20.55 4.48 13.69
N SER A 85 19.82 5.37 13.03
CA SER A 85 18.60 5.97 13.58
C SER A 85 17.43 4.99 13.53
N VAL A 86 16.79 4.78 14.70
CA VAL A 86 15.58 3.96 14.83
C VAL A 86 14.40 4.60 14.11
N GLN A 87 14.27 5.93 14.21
CA GLN A 87 13.23 6.67 13.53
C GLN A 87 13.34 6.50 12.01
N GLU A 88 14.55 6.64 11.46
CA GLU A 88 14.76 6.48 10.01
C GLU A 88 14.42 5.07 9.53
N VAL A 89 14.82 4.01 10.24
CA VAL A 89 14.53 2.65 9.78
C VAL A 89 13.04 2.35 9.82
N GLU A 90 12.32 2.85 10.82
CA GLU A 90 10.87 2.73 10.91
C GLU A 90 10.16 3.53 9.81
N ASP A 91 10.57 4.78 9.57
CA ASP A 91 10.01 5.60 8.49
C ASP A 91 10.27 4.97 7.11
N GLN A 92 11.46 4.41 6.90
CA GLN A 92 11.80 3.71 5.65
C GLN A 92 10.96 2.45 5.44
N ALA A 93 10.76 1.64 6.49
CA ALA A 93 9.94 0.45 6.41
C ALA A 93 8.47 0.78 6.14
N LEU A 94 7.94 1.83 6.78
CA LEU A 94 6.56 2.28 6.54
C LEU A 94 6.37 2.82 5.12
N ASP A 95 7.31 3.61 4.60
CA ASP A 95 7.27 4.09 3.20
C ASP A 95 7.28 2.92 2.21
N ALA A 96 8.18 1.94 2.40
CA ALA A 96 8.26 0.76 1.55
C ALA A 96 6.97 -0.08 1.59
N ALA A 97 6.43 -0.34 2.79
CA ALA A 97 5.18 -1.07 2.97
C ALA A 97 4.02 -0.39 2.25
N ARG A 98 3.86 0.93 2.42
CA ARG A 98 2.79 1.72 1.76
C ARG A 98 2.92 1.76 0.24
N ARG A 99 4.15 1.76 -0.29
CA ARG A 99 4.38 1.69 -1.74
C ARG A 99 3.95 0.35 -2.30
N CYS A 100 4.35 -0.74 -1.65
CA CYS A 100 3.95 -2.10 -2.04
C CYS A 100 2.43 -2.30 -1.94
N ILE A 101 1.81 -1.89 -0.82
CA ILE A 101 0.35 -1.94 -0.63
C ILE A 101 -0.39 -1.27 -1.79
N ARG A 102 0.03 -0.05 -2.17
CA ARG A 102 -0.61 0.70 -3.26
C ARG A 102 -0.38 0.07 -4.62
N LYS A 103 0.85 -0.36 -4.90
CA LYS A 103 1.20 -0.96 -6.19
C LYS A 103 0.48 -2.28 -6.42
N ASP A 104 0.52 -3.16 -5.43
CA ASP A 104 -0.01 -4.52 -5.54
C ASP A 104 -1.48 -4.61 -5.11
N ASN A 105 -2.08 -3.48 -4.75
CA ASN A 105 -3.46 -3.37 -4.27
C ASN A 105 -3.74 -4.32 -3.09
N LEU A 106 -2.82 -4.37 -2.12
CA LEU A 106 -2.90 -5.25 -0.96
C LEU A 106 -3.76 -4.62 0.14
N MET A 107 -4.43 -5.44 0.93
CA MET A 107 -5.15 -5.00 2.13
C MET A 107 -4.20 -4.67 3.27
N TRP A 108 -3.06 -5.33 3.35
CA TRP A 108 -2.06 -5.15 4.40
C TRP A 108 -0.74 -5.81 4.00
N ILE A 109 0.36 -5.55 4.72
CA ILE A 109 1.63 -6.28 4.59
C ILE A 109 2.38 -6.35 5.92
N TRP A 110 3.29 -7.32 6.06
CA TRP A 110 4.21 -7.39 7.18
C TRP A 110 5.48 -6.59 6.91
N ALA A 111 6.04 -5.99 7.97
CA ALA A 111 7.34 -5.35 7.93
C ALA A 111 8.20 -5.76 9.12
N MET A 112 9.52 -5.66 8.95
CA MET A 112 10.51 -5.86 10.01
C MET A 112 11.54 -4.74 9.90
N THR A 113 11.96 -4.21 11.04
CA THR A 113 13.05 -3.25 11.10
C THR A 113 14.15 -3.82 11.97
N THR A 114 15.40 -3.53 11.61
CA THR A 114 16.56 -4.00 12.37
C THR A 114 17.55 -2.89 12.66
N ILE A 115 18.14 -2.93 13.86
CA ILE A 115 19.26 -2.09 14.28
C ILE A 115 20.37 -3.03 14.73
N GLY A 116 21.38 -3.23 13.90
CA GLY A 116 22.41 -4.22 14.16
C GLY A 116 21.81 -5.64 14.21
N VAL A 117 21.99 -6.32 15.34
CA VAL A 117 21.47 -7.67 15.60
C VAL A 117 20.15 -7.67 16.38
N SER A 118 19.52 -6.51 16.55
CA SER A 118 18.22 -6.38 17.21
C SER A 118 17.12 -6.11 16.20
N PHE A 119 15.90 -6.58 16.49
CA PHE A 119 14.77 -6.48 15.57
C PHE A 119 13.48 -6.01 16.23
N ARG A 120 12.57 -5.55 15.38
CA ARG A 120 11.16 -5.34 15.70
C ARG A 120 10.29 -5.69 14.51
N MET A 121 9.12 -6.27 14.76
CA MET A 121 8.19 -6.74 13.73
C MET A 121 6.88 -5.98 13.75
N TRP A 122 6.31 -5.80 12.57
CA TRP A 122 5.23 -4.86 12.32
C TRP A 122 4.18 -5.43 11.38
N PHE A 123 2.95 -5.00 11.62
CA PHE A 123 1.83 -5.09 10.70
C PHE A 123 1.54 -3.70 10.11
N VAL A 124 1.21 -3.64 8.83
CA VAL A 124 0.83 -2.42 8.14
C VAL A 124 -0.42 -2.67 7.32
N ASP A 125 -1.53 -2.06 7.71
CA ASP A 125 -2.81 -2.14 7.00
C ASP A 125 -2.92 -1.05 5.91
N ALA A 126 -3.74 -1.27 4.88
CA ALA A 126 -3.98 -0.30 3.82
C ALA A 126 -4.78 0.93 4.28
N GLY A 127 -5.68 0.76 5.25
CA GLY A 127 -6.36 1.85 5.96
C GLY A 127 -5.51 2.43 7.11
N GLY A 128 -4.53 1.66 7.60
CA GLY A 128 -3.58 2.08 8.62
C GLY A 128 -2.46 2.95 8.08
N TYR A 129 -2.26 4.13 8.67
CA TYR A 129 -1.14 5.02 8.32
C TYR A 129 0.07 4.84 9.26
N GLN A 130 0.25 3.69 9.89
CA GLN A 130 1.31 3.50 10.88
C GLN A 130 1.85 2.07 10.92
N LEU A 131 3.03 1.91 11.53
CA LEU A 131 3.57 0.60 11.89
C LEU A 131 2.89 0.12 13.19
N GLU A 132 2.20 -1.02 13.13
CA GLU A 132 1.59 -1.63 14.31
C GLU A 132 2.51 -2.74 14.83
N PRO A 133 3.05 -2.63 16.05
CA PRO A 133 4.03 -3.57 16.55
C PRO A 133 3.39 -4.93 16.87
N MET A 134 4.02 -6.01 16.43
CA MET A 134 3.61 -7.37 16.79
C MET A 134 3.99 -7.73 18.24
N HIS A 135 4.91 -6.98 18.84
CA HIS A 135 5.39 -7.14 20.21
C HIS A 135 5.88 -5.79 20.78
N GLY A 136 5.90 -5.68 22.11
CA GLY A 136 6.25 -4.43 22.79
C GLY A 136 5.10 -3.42 22.79
N THR A 137 5.44 -2.13 22.88
CA THR A 137 4.46 -1.03 22.95
C THR A 137 4.28 -0.34 21.59
N ALA A 138 3.28 0.52 21.43
CA ALA A 138 3.08 1.33 20.21
C ALA A 138 4.06 2.50 20.04
N VAL A 139 5.01 2.68 20.98
CA VAL A 139 5.96 3.79 20.91
C VAL A 139 6.89 3.61 19.72
N ARG A 140 6.97 4.65 18.87
CA ARG A 140 7.87 4.73 17.71
C ARG A 140 9.26 5.17 18.12
N ALA A 141 10.25 4.80 17.31
CA ALA A 141 11.64 5.21 17.46
C ALA A 141 12.29 4.88 18.83
N ASP A 142 11.72 3.95 19.60
CA ASP A 142 12.29 3.52 20.89
C ASP A 142 13.17 2.28 20.69
N LYS A 143 14.49 2.49 20.78
CA LYS A 143 15.50 1.43 20.68
C LYS A 143 15.30 0.31 21.72
N ARG A 144 14.68 0.60 22.87
CA ARG A 144 14.43 -0.40 23.93
C ARG A 144 13.38 -1.43 23.54
N GLN A 145 12.55 -1.14 22.54
CA GLN A 145 11.56 -2.09 22.01
C GLN A 145 12.17 -3.10 21.04
N TYR A 146 13.42 -2.91 20.62
CA TYR A 146 14.11 -3.85 19.74
C TYR A 146 14.71 -4.98 20.56
N ILE A 147 14.45 -6.20 20.12
CA ILE A 147 14.87 -7.42 20.81
C ILE A 147 16.17 -7.89 20.19
N ASP A 148 17.21 -8.09 21.00
CA ASP A 148 18.46 -8.73 20.54
C ASP A 148 18.19 -10.18 20.14
N ALA A 149 18.68 -10.57 18.95
CA ALA A 149 18.46 -11.90 18.39
C ALA A 149 19.03 -13.04 19.26
N ASP A 150 20.07 -12.78 20.06
CA ASP A 150 20.63 -13.79 20.96
C ASP A 150 20.02 -13.77 22.38
N SER A 151 19.13 -12.83 22.65
CA SER A 151 18.44 -12.77 23.94
C SER A 151 17.35 -13.85 24.06
N PRO A 152 16.98 -14.27 25.30
CA PRO A 152 15.83 -15.16 25.51
C PRO A 152 14.49 -14.57 25.00
N ALA A 153 14.36 -13.24 25.00
CA ALA A 153 13.18 -12.52 24.52
C ALA A 153 12.96 -12.68 23.01
N SER A 154 13.99 -13.07 22.24
CA SER A 154 13.86 -13.37 20.81
C SER A 154 12.95 -14.57 20.50
N SER A 155 12.50 -15.30 21.52
CA SER A 155 11.48 -16.34 21.38
C SER A 155 10.16 -15.89 20.77
N VAL A 156 9.88 -14.57 20.74
CA VAL A 156 8.71 -14.01 20.02
C VAL A 156 8.83 -14.13 18.50
N PHE A 157 10.05 -14.25 17.96
CA PHE A 157 10.30 -14.24 16.52
C PHE A 157 9.71 -15.48 15.82
N PRO A 158 9.92 -16.73 16.27
CA PRO A 158 9.24 -17.90 15.69
C PRO A 158 7.71 -17.76 15.62
N ASP A 159 7.08 -17.26 16.68
CA ASP A 159 5.62 -17.07 16.72
C ASP A 159 5.17 -16.02 15.70
N ALA A 160 5.92 -14.93 15.58
CA ALA A 160 5.67 -13.89 14.61
C ALA A 160 5.87 -14.40 13.16
N ILE A 161 6.93 -15.18 12.90
CA ILE A 161 7.15 -15.82 11.60
C ILE A 161 6.02 -16.78 11.25
N GLN A 162 5.51 -17.54 12.23
CA GLN A 162 4.38 -18.43 11.98
C GLN A 162 3.12 -17.65 11.59
N ARG A 163 2.80 -16.58 12.32
CA ARG A 163 1.69 -15.66 11.94
C ARG A 163 1.86 -15.09 10.53
N ILE A 164 3.09 -14.74 10.15
CA ILE A 164 3.39 -14.27 8.79
C ILE A 164 3.17 -15.36 7.74
N LYS A 165 3.51 -16.61 8.04
CA LYS A 165 3.29 -17.73 7.10
C LYS A 165 1.81 -18.05 6.91
N ASP A 166 1.03 -17.92 7.98
CA ASP A 166 -0.41 -18.24 8.01
C ASP A 166 -1.27 -17.10 7.46
N GLY A 167 -0.91 -15.85 7.75
CA GLY A 167 -1.51 -14.68 7.15
C GLY A 167 -0.67 -14.21 5.97
N PHE A 168 -1.10 -14.49 4.75
CA PHE A 168 -0.51 -13.91 3.53
C PHE A 168 -1.34 -12.70 3.05
N PRO A 169 -0.70 -11.60 2.59
CA PRO A 169 -1.38 -10.40 2.12
C PRO A 169 -2.46 -10.70 1.08
N LEU A 170 -3.68 -10.24 1.34
CA LEU A 170 -4.79 -10.35 0.40
C LEU A 170 -4.84 -9.12 -0.48
N ARG A 171 -5.25 -9.28 -1.75
CA ARG A 171 -5.55 -8.15 -2.63
C ARG A 171 -6.96 -7.64 -2.36
N GLN A 172 -7.15 -6.33 -2.45
CA GLN A 172 -8.48 -5.75 -2.44
C GLN A 172 -9.21 -6.14 -3.74
N ALA A 173 -10.42 -6.70 -3.62
CA ALA A 173 -11.23 -7.06 -4.78
C ALA A 173 -11.53 -5.81 -5.64
N PRO A 174 -11.36 -5.88 -6.98
CA PRO A 174 -11.78 -4.80 -7.86
C PRO A 174 -13.27 -4.53 -7.67
N VAL A 175 -13.66 -3.26 -7.62
CA VAL A 175 -15.07 -2.89 -7.70
C VAL A 175 -15.49 -3.11 -9.16
N VAL A 176 -16.20 -4.21 -9.42
CA VAL A 176 -16.82 -4.45 -10.72
C VAL A 176 -18.02 -3.52 -10.82
N PRO A 177 -18.15 -2.71 -11.89
CA PRO A 177 -19.38 -1.95 -12.12
C PRO A 177 -20.55 -2.94 -12.13
N SER A 178 -21.53 -2.76 -11.25
CA SER A 178 -22.80 -3.46 -11.40
C SER A 178 -23.36 -3.05 -12.75
N GLN A 179 -23.50 -3.99 -13.68
CA GLN A 179 -24.28 -3.75 -14.89
C GLN A 179 -25.67 -3.28 -14.43
N SER A 180 -26.11 -2.12 -14.92
CA SER A 180 -27.46 -1.66 -14.66
C SER A 180 -28.43 -2.67 -15.29
N LEU A 181 -29.38 -3.16 -14.50
CA LEU A 181 -30.47 -4.03 -14.96
C LEU A 181 -31.28 -3.41 -16.11
N ASP A 182 -31.21 -2.09 -16.28
CA ASP A 182 -31.80 -1.35 -17.39
C ASP A 182 -31.27 -1.80 -18.77
N MET A 183 -30.05 -2.36 -18.84
CA MET A 183 -29.50 -2.88 -20.10
C MET A 183 -30.00 -4.30 -20.44
N LEU A 184 -30.57 -5.04 -19.49
CA LEU A 184 -31.23 -6.33 -19.73
C LEU A 184 -32.71 -6.17 -20.07
N ALA A 185 -33.38 -5.15 -19.51
CA ALA A 185 -34.79 -4.88 -19.78
C ALA A 185 -35.05 -4.23 -21.15
N SER A 186 -34.03 -3.71 -21.83
CA SER A 186 -34.18 -3.00 -23.10
C SER A 186 -33.95 -3.86 -24.36
N ASN A 187 -33.60 -5.16 -24.21
CA ASN A 187 -33.37 -6.07 -25.33
C ASN A 187 -34.51 -7.09 -25.61
N ASP A 188 -35.57 -7.13 -24.81
CA ASP A 188 -36.66 -8.11 -24.98
C ASP A 188 -37.77 -7.67 -25.95
N ALA A 189 -37.56 -6.60 -26.72
CA ALA A 189 -38.57 -6.12 -27.66
C ALA A 189 -37.99 -5.63 -28.98
N ARG A 190 -37.31 -6.51 -29.75
CA ARG A 190 -37.28 -6.40 -31.23
C ARG A 190 -36.55 -7.57 -31.94
N TRP A 191 -37.32 -8.34 -32.72
CA TRP A 191 -36.92 -9.19 -33.87
C TRP A 191 -36.11 -10.48 -33.52
N GLY A 192 -36.52 -11.70 -33.86
CA GLY A 192 -37.44 -12.13 -34.91
C GLY A 192 -36.69 -12.39 -36.23
N ALA A 193 -36.28 -13.65 -36.42
CA ALA A 193 -36.03 -14.36 -37.68
C ALA A 193 -34.84 -13.97 -38.60
N SER A 194 -34.11 -15.02 -39.02
CA SER A 194 -33.21 -15.13 -40.20
C SER A 194 -31.96 -14.22 -40.20
N ASP A 195 -30.78 -14.61 -40.66
CA ASP A 195 -30.37 -15.67 -41.57
C ASP A 195 -28.92 -16.08 -41.28
N SER A 196 -28.63 -17.32 -41.65
CA SER A 196 -27.30 -17.86 -41.90
C SER A 196 -26.52 -17.02 -42.91
N TYR A 197 -25.24 -16.70 -42.66
CA TYR A 197 -24.22 -16.72 -43.70
C TYR A 197 -22.85 -17.09 -43.13
N THR A 198 -22.20 -17.90 -43.95
CA THR A 198 -20.91 -18.57 -43.95
C THR A 198 -19.67 -17.74 -43.59
N ALA A 199 -18.70 -18.45 -43.03
CA ALA A 199 -17.28 -18.11 -43.05
C ALA A 199 -16.78 -17.83 -44.47
N ASP A 200 -15.89 -16.86 -44.64
CA ASP A 200 -14.61 -17.12 -45.31
C ASP A 200 -13.55 -16.06 -45.00
N THR A 201 -12.34 -16.44 -45.40
CA THR A 201 -11.00 -16.11 -44.95
C THR A 201 -10.32 -15.16 -45.94
N SER A 202 -9.08 -14.79 -45.65
CA SER A 202 -8.01 -14.21 -46.51
C SER A 202 -7.89 -12.67 -46.49
N THR A 203 -6.87 -12.08 -45.85
CA THR A 203 -5.42 -11.94 -46.17
C THR A 203 -5.08 -11.17 -47.45
N GLN A 204 -4.47 -9.98 -47.28
CA GLN A 204 -3.21 -9.46 -47.87
C GLN A 204 -3.22 -7.92 -47.79
N ASP A 205 -2.29 -7.33 -47.04
CA ASP A 205 -1.00 -6.81 -47.52
C ASP A 205 -1.14 -5.77 -48.63
N GLN A 206 -0.84 -4.50 -48.32
CA GLN A 206 0.27 -3.78 -48.96
C GLN A 206 0.56 -2.44 -48.27
N ALA A 207 1.86 -2.16 -48.22
CA ALA A 207 2.53 -0.93 -47.83
C ALA A 207 2.10 0.26 -48.75
N GLN A 208 2.41 1.54 -48.50
CA GLN A 208 3.72 2.13 -48.23
C GLN A 208 3.52 3.66 -48.06
N ASP A 209 4.41 4.28 -47.27
CA ASP A 209 4.96 5.64 -47.34
C ASP A 209 4.05 6.87 -47.57
N ASP A 210 4.17 7.91 -46.73
CA ASP A 210 4.93 9.13 -47.07
C ASP A 210 4.89 10.20 -45.94
N TYR A 211 5.92 11.04 -45.94
CA TYR A 211 6.34 12.05 -44.96
C TYR A 211 5.41 13.26 -44.79
N GLY A 212 5.47 13.91 -43.62
CA GLY A 212 4.93 15.27 -43.45
C GLY A 212 5.15 15.87 -42.06
N MET A 213 6.31 16.52 -41.85
CA MET A 213 6.58 17.46 -40.76
C MET A 213 5.71 18.72 -40.89
N ALA A 214 5.10 19.19 -39.80
CA ALA A 214 4.86 20.62 -39.55
C ALA A 214 4.43 20.91 -38.09
N GLU A 215 5.31 21.65 -37.41
CA GLU A 215 5.10 22.82 -36.54
C GLU A 215 3.93 22.93 -35.55
N ALA A 216 4.35 23.09 -34.28
CA ALA A 216 3.95 24.07 -33.28
C ALA A 216 2.63 24.86 -33.50
N GLY A 217 1.64 24.55 -32.65
CA GLY A 217 0.49 25.41 -32.36
C GLY A 217 0.41 25.73 -30.86
N HIS A 218 0.91 26.90 -30.47
CA HIS A 218 0.53 27.56 -29.21
C HIS A 218 -0.98 27.83 -29.24
N SER A 219 -1.73 27.31 -28.26
CA SER A 219 -3.07 27.78 -27.96
C SER A 219 -3.14 28.22 -26.50
N SER A 220 -2.99 29.53 -26.31
CA SER A 220 -3.47 30.25 -25.14
C SER A 220 -5.00 30.27 -25.17
N HIS A 221 -5.64 29.67 -24.17
CA HIS A 221 -7.05 29.89 -23.86
C HIS A 221 -7.15 30.30 -22.40
N GLY A 222 -7.20 31.63 -22.19
CA GLY A 222 -7.85 32.20 -21.03
C GLY A 222 -9.37 32.22 -21.27
N GLY A 223 -10.14 32.04 -20.21
CA GLY A 223 -11.59 32.23 -20.26
C GLY A 223 -12.35 31.63 -19.09
N ASN A 224 -13.04 32.53 -18.38
CA ASN A 224 -14.19 32.34 -17.49
C ASN A 224 -13.96 31.80 -16.06
N GLU A 225 -13.89 32.75 -15.13
CA GLU A 225 -14.41 32.64 -13.77
C GLU A 225 -15.91 32.32 -13.82
N GLY A 226 -16.22 31.04 -13.98
CA GLY A 226 -17.59 30.53 -13.86
C GLY A 226 -18.04 30.59 -12.41
N GLU A 227 -19.30 30.98 -12.22
CA GLU A 227 -20.05 30.80 -10.97
C GLU A 227 -19.67 29.46 -10.33
N SER A 228 -18.99 29.52 -9.20
CA SER A 228 -18.51 28.32 -8.52
C SER A 228 -19.72 27.55 -8.01
N HIS A 229 -20.19 26.57 -8.80
CA HIS A 229 -21.25 25.67 -8.40
C HIS A 229 -20.84 24.91 -7.14
N TYR A 230 -21.35 25.34 -5.99
CA TYR A 230 -21.27 24.60 -4.75
C TYR A 230 -22.21 23.40 -4.81
N ILE A 231 -21.73 22.26 -4.33
CA ILE A 231 -22.55 21.05 -4.24
C ILE A 231 -22.83 20.77 -2.77
N GLU A 232 -24.11 20.86 -2.41
CA GLU A 232 -24.53 20.66 -1.03
C GLU A 232 -24.44 19.18 -0.65
N VAL A 233 -23.78 18.90 0.48
CA VAL A 233 -23.56 17.55 1.00
C VAL A 233 -23.91 17.48 2.48
N ARG A 234 -24.53 16.35 2.85
CA ARG A 234 -24.74 16.00 4.26
C ARG A 234 -23.50 15.30 4.78
N VAL A 235 -22.90 15.89 5.81
CA VAL A 235 -21.69 15.38 6.44
C VAL A 235 -22.07 14.65 7.73
N GLU A 236 -21.60 13.42 7.86
CA GLU A 236 -21.72 12.63 9.09
C GLU A 236 -20.41 12.69 9.88
N LYS A 237 -20.50 13.11 11.14
CA LYS A 237 -19.38 13.03 12.08
C LYS A 237 -19.28 11.61 12.65
N ARG A 238 -18.10 11.00 12.52
CA ARG A 238 -17.74 9.71 13.11
C ARG A 238 -16.76 9.96 14.25
N PRO A 239 -17.24 9.93 15.51
CA PRO A 239 -16.37 10.16 16.66
C PRO A 239 -15.46 8.95 16.88
N HIS A 240 -14.21 9.22 17.25
CA HIS A 240 -13.24 8.20 17.62
C HIS A 240 -12.70 8.45 19.02
N THR A 241 -12.44 7.39 19.78
CA THR A 241 -11.98 7.50 21.18
C THR A 241 -10.50 7.88 21.29
N PHE A 242 -9.69 7.55 20.27
CA PHE A 242 -8.23 7.66 20.32
C PHE A 242 -7.59 8.29 19.07
N SER A 243 -8.40 8.77 18.12
CA SER A 243 -7.97 9.47 16.90
C SER A 243 -8.89 10.68 16.64
N PRO A 244 -8.50 11.63 15.77
CA PRO A 244 -9.39 12.74 15.41
C PRO A 244 -10.70 12.26 14.79
N ASP A 245 -11.78 12.99 15.08
CA ASP A 245 -13.09 12.71 14.49
C ASP A 245 -13.04 12.81 12.97
N GLU A 246 -13.68 11.86 12.29
CA GLU A 246 -13.77 11.85 10.84
C GLU A 246 -15.11 12.42 10.37
N TYR A 247 -15.08 13.09 9.22
CA TYR A 247 -16.24 13.70 8.59
C TYR A 247 -16.45 13.03 7.23
N VAL A 248 -17.57 12.32 7.12
CA VAL A 248 -17.86 11.46 5.98
C VAL A 248 -19.02 12.02 5.18
N PHE A 249 -18.89 12.10 3.86
CA PHE A 249 -19.98 12.49 2.96
C PHE A 249 -19.92 11.69 1.65
N ARG A 250 -20.96 11.79 0.82
CA ARG A 250 -20.95 11.23 -0.55
C ARG A 250 -20.70 12.34 -1.55
N ASP A 251 -19.73 12.13 -2.44
CA ASP A 251 -19.47 13.07 -3.53
C ASP A 251 -20.54 12.95 -4.65
N VAL A 252 -20.41 13.78 -5.69
CA VAL A 252 -21.34 13.79 -6.83
C VAL A 252 -21.50 12.45 -7.54
N ASN A 253 -20.49 11.58 -7.44
CA ASN A 253 -20.51 10.25 -8.04
C ASN A 253 -21.04 9.20 -7.05
N GLY A 254 -21.61 9.62 -5.91
CA GLY A 254 -22.06 8.75 -4.84
C GLY A 254 -20.94 8.09 -4.04
N LYS A 255 -19.67 8.40 -4.33
CA LYS A 255 -18.51 7.80 -3.67
C LYS A 255 -18.34 8.40 -2.28
N ARG A 256 -18.10 7.53 -1.30
CA ARG A 256 -17.84 7.93 0.08
C ARG A 256 -16.48 8.65 0.17
N ARG A 257 -16.47 9.84 0.75
CA ARG A 257 -15.29 10.65 1.07
C ARG A 257 -15.17 10.74 2.58
N THR A 258 -13.96 10.53 3.08
CA THR A 258 -13.61 10.73 4.49
C THR A 258 -12.64 11.91 4.55
N THR A 259 -12.94 12.86 5.42
CA THR A 259 -12.19 14.10 5.62
C THR A 259 -12.00 14.34 7.12
N LYS A 260 -11.07 15.21 7.48
CA LYS A 260 -10.88 15.70 8.84
C LYS A 260 -11.49 17.09 8.99
N LYS A 261 -11.68 17.54 10.24
CA LYS A 261 -12.18 18.90 10.52
C LYS A 261 -11.36 20.00 9.82
N GLU A 262 -10.03 19.84 9.81
CA GLU A 262 -9.08 20.79 9.23
C GLU A 262 -9.20 20.95 7.70
N ASP A 263 -9.84 19.99 7.02
CA ASP A 263 -10.09 20.07 5.58
C ASP A 263 -11.30 20.98 5.24
N TRP A 264 -12.07 21.43 6.25
CA TRP A 264 -13.27 22.24 6.07
C TRP A 264 -13.05 23.69 6.51
N GLU A 265 -13.42 24.62 5.64
CA GLU A 265 -13.37 26.06 5.91
C GLU A 265 -14.76 26.59 6.22
N ALA A 266 -14.93 27.31 7.33
CA ALA A 266 -16.18 28.00 7.62
C ALA A 266 -16.27 29.30 6.81
N ILE A 267 -17.29 29.42 5.96
CA ILE A 267 -17.57 30.63 5.17
C ILE A 267 -19.01 31.10 5.39
N THR A 268 -19.31 32.33 4.98
CA THR A 268 -20.68 32.84 4.91
C THR A 268 -21.18 32.69 3.48
N HIS A 269 -22.22 31.89 3.27
CA HIS A 269 -22.85 31.69 1.96
C HIS A 269 -24.35 31.99 2.08
N MET A 270 -24.85 32.96 1.30
CA MET A 270 -26.25 33.41 1.34
C MET A 270 -26.73 33.82 2.75
N GLY A 271 -25.86 34.46 3.54
CA GLY A 271 -26.17 34.91 4.90
C GLY A 271 -26.02 33.84 5.99
N ASP A 272 -25.86 32.58 5.61
CA ASP A 272 -25.68 31.46 6.55
C ASP A 272 -24.21 31.07 6.69
N LYS A 273 -23.81 30.70 7.91
CA LYS A 273 -22.50 30.08 8.15
C LYS A 273 -22.52 28.63 7.67
N VAL A 274 -21.72 28.32 6.67
CA VAL A 274 -21.59 26.99 6.07
C VAL A 274 -20.14 26.52 6.10
N TRP A 275 -19.92 25.22 5.93
CA TRP A 275 -18.60 24.63 5.84
C TRP A 275 -18.30 24.21 4.41
N VAL A 276 -17.12 24.54 3.91
CA VAL A 276 -16.71 24.26 2.54
C VAL A 276 -15.48 23.37 2.49
N TYR A 277 -15.56 22.32 1.69
CA TYR A 277 -14.45 21.43 1.35
C TYR A 277 -14.10 21.61 -0.13
N ARG A 278 -12.85 22.03 -0.41
CA ARG A 278 -12.37 22.27 -1.78
C ARG A 278 -11.70 21.02 -2.34
N GLY A 279 -12.42 20.27 -3.16
CA GLY A 279 -11.84 19.16 -3.92
C GLY A 279 -11.06 19.64 -5.15
N ARG A 280 -10.42 18.71 -5.86
CA ARG A 280 -9.59 19.01 -7.05
C ARG A 280 -10.36 19.69 -8.20
N LYS A 281 -11.65 19.39 -8.36
CA LYS A 281 -12.50 19.89 -9.45
C LYS A 281 -13.87 20.40 -8.98
N THR A 282 -14.18 20.24 -7.69
CA THR A 282 -15.54 20.43 -7.17
C THR A 282 -15.45 20.94 -5.75
N THR A 283 -16.25 21.95 -5.44
CA THR A 283 -16.34 22.55 -4.11
C THR A 283 -17.63 22.08 -3.46
N TYR A 284 -17.49 21.43 -2.30
CA TYR A 284 -18.61 20.88 -1.55
C TYR A 284 -18.97 21.81 -0.40
N LEU A 285 -20.25 21.99 -0.15
CA LEU A 285 -20.79 22.83 0.90
C LEU A 285 -21.61 21.97 1.87
N SER A 286 -21.45 22.16 3.17
CA SER A 286 -22.30 21.53 4.18
C SER A 286 -22.85 22.56 5.17
N ARG A 287 -24.15 22.47 5.43
CA ARG A 287 -24.84 23.20 6.49
C ARG A 287 -24.77 22.49 7.84
N THR A 288 -24.27 21.25 7.87
CA THR A 288 -24.10 20.52 9.12
C THR A 288 -22.94 21.14 9.90
N ARG A 289 -23.12 21.32 11.21
CA ARG A 289 -22.06 21.89 12.06
C ARG A 289 -20.87 20.91 12.14
N ILE A 290 -19.73 21.35 11.61
CA ILE A 290 -18.45 20.62 11.69
C ILE A 290 -17.62 21.22 12.83
N GLY A 291 -17.93 20.81 14.07
CA GLY A 291 -17.19 21.16 15.29
C GLY A 291 -17.15 22.65 15.62
#